data_AF-X0WM41-F1
#
_entry.id   AF-X0WM41-F1
#
_cell.length_a   1.000
_cell.length_b   1.000
_cell.length_c   1.000
_cell.angle_alpha   90.00
_cell.angle_beta   90.00
_cell.angle_gamma   90.00
#
_symmetry.space_group_name_H-M   'P 1'
#
loop_
_entity.id
_entity.type
_entity.pdbx_description
1 polymer ?
#
loop_
_entity_poly.entity_id
_entity_poly.type
_entity_poly.pdbx_seq_one_letter_code
_entity_poly.pdbx_strand_id
1 'polypeptide(L)' 'ECIVRNTPILINPIEAIVEYLGEDYPFYFNSLEEAAQKAENFDLVYKAHRYLIDHPIKKKLTGEYFRESFINSSIYRSL' A
#
# COMPACT_ATOMS: atom_id res chain seq x y z
N GLU A 1 7.29 3.80 2.62
CA GLU A 1 8.30 2.71 2.67
C GLU A 1 7.80 1.31 2.30
N CYS A 2 7.00 0.61 3.09
CA CYS A 2 6.73 -0.82 2.84
C CYS A 2 6.02 -1.12 1.51
N ILE A 3 5.07 -0.28 1.07
CA ILE A 3 4.45 -0.38 -0.26
C ILE A 3 5.50 -0.29 -1.37
N VAL A 4 6.44 0.65 -1.25
CA VAL A 4 7.50 0.87 -2.25
C VAL A 4 8.48 -0.31 -2.29
N ARG A 5 8.79 -0.89 -1.12
CA ARG A 5 9.70 -2.03 -0.96
C ARG A 5 9.05 -3.39 -1.19
N ASN A 6 7.75 -3.42 -1.50
CA ASN A 6 6.96 -4.64 -1.64
C ASN A 6 7.03 -5.54 -0.40
N THR A 7 7.12 -4.94 0.79
CA THR A 7 7.19 -5.66 2.07
C THR A 7 5.77 -5.77 2.64
N PRO A 8 5.19 -6.98 2.71
CA PRO A 8 3.88 -7.17 3.32
C PRO A 8 3.90 -6.78 4.79
N ILE A 9 2.87 -6.08 5.23
CA ILE A 9 2.59 -5.75 6.63
C ILE A 9 1.25 -6.35 7.01
N LEU A 10 1.19 -7.07 8.12
CA LEU A 10 -0.08 -7.45 8.75
C LEU A 10 -0.66 -6.22 9.43
N ILE A 11 -1.90 -5.86 9.10
CA ILE A 11 -2.50 -4.63 9.62
C ILE A 11 -4.03 -4.70 9.69
N ASN A 12 -4.66 -3.88 10.54
CA ASN A 12 -6.12 -3.78 10.58
C ASN A 12 -6.65 -2.95 9.39
N PRO A 13 -7.83 -3.28 8.85
CA PRO A 13 -8.43 -2.55 7.72
C PRO A 13 -9.17 -1.28 8.19
N ILE A 14 -8.46 -0.32 8.77
CA ILE A 14 -9.06 1.01 9.02
C ILE A 14 -9.13 1.81 7.72
N GLU A 15 -10.08 2.74 7.62
CA GLU A 15 -10.38 3.49 6.39
C GLU A 15 -9.13 4.08 5.69
N ALA A 16 -8.29 4.80 6.44
CA ALA A 16 -7.06 5.40 5.90
C ALA A 16 -6.07 4.37 5.34
N ILE A 17 -6.10 3.12 5.82
CA ILE A 17 -5.22 2.05 5.32
C ILE A 17 -5.80 1.45 4.05
N VAL A 18 -7.13 1.26 4.02
CA VAL A 18 -7.85 0.77 2.85
C VAL A 18 -7.71 1.73 1.67
N GLU A 19 -7.68 3.05 1.91
CA GLU A 19 -7.42 4.04 0.86
C GLU A 19 -6.07 3.81 0.15
N TYR A 20 -5.04 3.37 0.89
CA TYR A 20 -3.69 3.18 0.35
C TYR A 20 -3.42 1.78 -0.17
N LEU A 21 -3.92 0.75 0.52
CA LEU A 21 -3.64 -0.66 0.24
C LEU A 21 -4.77 -1.36 -0.52
N GLY A 22 -5.93 -0.74 -0.66
CA GLY A 22 -7.11 -1.33 -1.31
C GLY A 22 -7.85 -2.33 -0.44
N GLU A 23 -9.13 -2.54 -0.73
CA GLU A 23 -10.01 -3.47 0.02
C GLU A 23 -9.52 -4.93 -0.05
N ASP A 24 -8.86 -5.30 -1.15
CA ASP A 24 -8.41 -6.67 -1.43
C ASP A 24 -7.02 -7.01 -0.87
N TYR A 25 -6.45 -6.16 -0.01
CA TYR A 25 -5.11 -6.39 0.52
C TYR A 25 -5.06 -7.70 1.35
N PRO A 26 -4.24 -8.70 0.97
CA PRO A 26 -4.32 -10.06 1.55
C PRO A 26 -3.98 -10.16 3.05
N PHE A 27 -3.30 -9.15 3.59
CA PHE A 27 -2.69 -9.15 4.91
C PHE A 27 -3.45 -8.29 5.93
N TYR A 28 -4.73 -8.02 5.67
CA TYR A 28 -5.62 -7.54 6.72
C TYR A 28 -5.87 -8.61 7.79
N PHE A 29 -6.09 -8.22 9.04
CA PHE A 29 -6.51 -9.13 10.10
C PHE A 29 -7.43 -8.43 11.12
N ASN A 30 -8.19 -9.22 11.87
CA ASN A 30 -9.09 -8.73 12.93
C ASN A 30 -8.76 -9.29 14.32
N SER A 31 -7.89 -10.32 14.42
CA SER A 31 -7.36 -10.81 15.69
C SER A 31 -5.87 -11.15 15.62
N LEU A 32 -5.21 -11.23 16.77
CA LEU A 32 -3.80 -11.59 16.84
C LEU A 32 -3.55 -13.05 16.41
N GLU A 33 -4.51 -13.93 16.66
CA GLU A 33 -4.47 -15.33 16.22
C GLU A 33 -4.51 -15.42 14.69
N GLU A 34 -5.40 -14.66 14.04
CA GLU A 34 -5.44 -14.58 12.58
C GLU A 34 -4.11 -14.02 12.04
N ALA A 35 -3.58 -12.96 12.66
CA ALA A 35 -2.29 -12.38 12.28
C ALA A 35 -1.16 -13.41 12.36
N ALA A 36 -1.09 -14.18 13.44
CA ALA A 36 -0.09 -15.22 13.62
C ALA A 36 -0.21 -16.32 12.55
N GLN A 37 -1.43 -16.82 12.30
CA GLN A 37 -1.68 -17.82 11.26
C GLN A 37 -1.29 -17.31 9.86
N LYS A 38 -1.58 -16.05 9.55
CA LYS A 38 -1.20 -15.42 8.28
C LYS A 38 0.30 -15.21 8.13
N ALA A 39 1.00 -14.89 9.23
CA ALA A 39 2.45 -14.71 9.24
C ALA A 39 3.19 -16.02 8.91
N GLU A 40 2.66 -17.17 9.33
CA GLU A 40 3.23 -18.49 9.08
C GLU A 40 2.89 -19.05 7.69
N ASN A 41 1.93 -18.43 6.98
CA ASN A 41 1.51 -18.87 5.66
C ASN A 41 2.37 -18.22 4.54
N PHE A 42 3.40 -18.94 4.10
CA PHE A 42 4.32 -18.47 3.05
C PHE A 42 3.63 -18.13 1.72
N ASP A 43 2.61 -18.89 1.31
CA ASP A 43 1.88 -18.61 0.07
C ASP A 43 1.12 -17.28 0.17
N LEU A 44 0.56 -16.98 1.35
CA LEU A 44 -0.12 -15.72 1.59
C LEU A 44 0.86 -14.55 1.68
N VAL A 45 2.03 -14.73 2.31
CA VAL A 45 3.12 -13.74 2.31
C VAL A 45 3.54 -13.42 0.88
N TYR A 46 3.74 -14.45 0.05
CA TYR A 46 4.12 -14.27 -1.35
C TYR A 46 3.02 -13.56 -2.15
N LYS A 47 1.74 -13.92 -1.93
CA LYS A 47 0.59 -13.24 -2.55
C LYS A 47 0.55 -11.75 -2.19
N ALA A 48 0.74 -11.40 -0.92
CA ALA A 48 0.78 -10.01 -0.48
C ALA A 48 1.99 -9.26 -1.07
N HIS A 49 3.15 -9.91 -1.20
CA HIS A 49 4.31 -9.33 -1.87
C HIS A 49 4.04 -9.03 -3.35
N ARG A 50 3.45 -9.99 -4.08
CA ARG A 50 3.04 -9.80 -5.48
C ARG A 50 2.01 -8.69 -5.63
N TYR A 51 1.03 -8.64 -4.73
CA TYR A 51 0.04 -7.55 -4.67
C TYR A 51 0.71 -6.18 -4.60
N LEU A 52 1.71 -6.01 -3.72
CA LEU A 52 2.44 -4.75 -3.59
C LEU A 52 3.34 -4.44 -4.80
N ILE A 53 3.92 -5.45 -5.48
CA ILE A 53 4.69 -5.23 -6.72
C ILE A 53 3.83 -4.50 -7.75
N ASP A 54 2.62 -5.01 -7.97
CA ASP A 54 1.72 -4.58 -9.04
C ASP A 54 0.79 -3.41 -8.59
N HIS A 55 0.92 -2.93 -7.36
CA HIS A 55 0.00 -1.95 -6.78
C HIS A 55 0.09 -0.56 -7.46
N PRO A 56 -1.02 0.00 -7.97
CA PRO A 56 -1.00 1.21 -8.78
C PRO A 56 -0.58 2.46 -8.00
N ILE A 57 -0.78 2.49 -6.67
CA ILE A 57 -0.41 3.65 -5.84
C ILE A 57 1.07 3.99 -5.92
N LYS A 58 1.93 3.03 -6.26
CA LYS A 58 3.38 3.23 -6.36
C LYS A 58 3.76 4.30 -7.37
N LYS A 59 2.97 4.49 -8.43
CA LYS A 59 3.16 5.60 -9.37
C LYS A 59 3.07 6.97 -8.68
N LYS A 60 2.11 7.12 -7.76
CA LYS A 60 1.87 8.35 -7.00
C LYS A 60 2.93 8.62 -5.94
N LEU A 61 3.63 7.58 -5.47
CA LEU A 61 4.67 7.68 -4.45
C LEU A 61 6.05 8.09 -5.01
N THR A 62 6.15 8.37 -6.31
CA THR A 62 7.40 8.82 -6.94
C THR A 62 7.57 10.34 -6.82
N GLY A 63 8.82 10.79 -6.67
CA GLY A 63 9.13 12.22 -6.70
C GLY A 63 8.76 12.88 -8.04
N GLU A 64 8.86 12.13 -9.14
CA GLU A 64 8.44 12.59 -10.48
C GLU A 64 6.94 12.89 -10.52
N TYR A 65 6.10 11.96 -10.07
CA TYR A 65 4.66 12.20 -10.01
C TYR A 65 4.33 13.39 -9.11
N PHE A 66 5.00 13.51 -7.96
CA PHE A 66 4.81 14.66 -7.09
C PHE A 66 5.15 15.97 -7.81
N ARG A 67 6.32 16.05 -8.46
CA ARG A 67 6.74 17.24 -9.21
C ARG A 67 5.73 17.62 -10.28
N GLU A 68 5.34 16.66 -11.12
CA GLU A 68 4.38 16.89 -12.20
C GLU A 68 2.99 17.28 -11.68
N SER A 69 2.50 16.62 -10.65
CA SER A 69 1.21 16.97 -10.04
C SER A 69 1.24 18.36 -9.38
N PHE A 70 2.37 18.74 -8.78
CA PHE A 70 2.56 20.05 -8.18
C PHE A 70 2.62 21.17 -9.22
N ILE A 71 3.42 21.02 -10.28
CA ILE A 71 3.50 22.00 -11.39
C ILE A 71 2.13 22.21 -12.05
N ASN A 72 1.34 21.14 -12.16
CA ASN A 72 0.01 21.20 -12.76
C ASN A 72 -1.09 21.67 -11.80
N SER A 73 -0.78 21.87 -10.52
CA SER A 73 -1.74 22.35 -9.52
C SER A 73 -2.08 23.83 -9.72
N SER A 74 -3.27 24.24 -9.28
CA SER A 74 -3.66 25.65 -9.25
C SER A 74 -2.76 26.50 -8.36
N ILE A 75 -2.20 25.89 -7.30
CA ILE A 75 -1.29 26.55 -6.36
C ILE A 75 -0.06 27.04 -7.11
N TYR A 76 0.64 26.15 -7.83
CA TYR A 76 1.83 26.53 -8.58
C TYR A 76 1.54 27.53 -9.71
N ARG A 77 0.41 27.36 -10.41
CA ARG A 77 0.00 28.27 -11.50
C ARG A 77 -0.43 29.66 -11.02
N SER A 78 -0.66 29.82 -9.71
CA SER A 78 -1.04 31.10 -9.08
C SER A 78 0.13 31.87 -8.48
N LEU A 79 1.35 31.30 -8.53
CA LEU A 79 2.61 31.97 -8.18
C LEU A 79 3.13 32.75 -9.39
#